data_AF-A0A1N6LF76-F1
#
_entry.id   AF-A0A1N6LF76-F1
#
_cell.length_a   1.000
_cell.length_b   1.000
_cell.length_c   1.000
_cell.angle_alpha   90.00
_cell.angle_beta   90.00
_cell.angle_gamma   90.00
#
_symmetry.space_group_name_H-M   'P 1'
#
loop_
_entity.id
_entity.type
_entity.pdbx_description
1 polymer ?
#
loop_
_entity_poly.entity_id
_entity_poly.type
_entity_poly.pdbx_seq_one_letter_code
_entity_poly.pdbx_strand_id
1 'polypeptide(L)'
;MNRSYATHPDVVSPDAKPKAAKKEGHRETVEAIVVAMILALLVRGFEAEAFVIPTGSMAPTLMGRHKEVTCPQCKFVYSVNASGEDGGGAQPLGIGGFRFRGNAEGRLGSRVVGGTCVNCRFHADLSNEPTFNGDRILVMKFGYDMPFLPGASVPERWDVVVFRYPEEPEVSYIKRLVGLPGENLRIRHGNIYIKPPSSGADYEIARKPLKHQRAMAMMVYDDRHRAAAMWNKPEWLRWSSTTSTTWKEGVVGSYSIATNPGEVAELRYRNLVPDPEQWDAILNEQELPRKPRPTLITDFYSYNTNQSTNSRSDDSGALSHPDWVGDLSLSTRLEVKEAKGIVQFELVEGGVRNQAEINLADGTASLSRDGKPLSSERAAVSVGVGSHDVYFANFDNRLSLVVDGKAIFGDGLAYDEDLATAVLPTDADLAPSAVRAEGASIGVSDLVLKRDIYYTLTPGHPDYDSFWDDEHIPRTTVELFDNLANPARFAFLANLPPKEYSIGENRFLMLGDNSPMSRDSRGWNNEDRRDLSKPIDERNAGWDTSDRASWEVPRNLLTGKAFFVYWPHGKPFGPDIRLSPDFRVPFRPYLERMKWIR
;
A
#
# COMPACT_ATOMS: atom_id res chain seq x y z
N MET A 1 -26.57 -40.05 -56.76
CA MET A 1 -26.70 -40.54 -58.15
C MET A 1 -26.90 -39.33 -59.06
N ASN A 2 -26.28 -39.39 -60.23
CA ASN A 2 -25.96 -38.32 -61.16
C ASN A 2 -27.11 -37.87 -62.08
N ARG A 3 -26.89 -36.67 -62.67
CA ARG A 3 -27.40 -36.11 -63.97
C ARG A 3 -28.76 -35.39 -63.93
N SER A 4 -28.99 -34.26 -64.62
CA SER A 4 -28.31 -33.73 -65.82
C SER A 4 -28.55 -32.21 -66.05
N TYR A 5 -27.50 -31.58 -66.57
CA TYR A 5 -27.30 -30.35 -67.37
C TYR A 5 -28.46 -29.52 -67.97
N ALA A 6 -28.38 -28.21 -67.69
CA ALA A 6 -28.30 -27.02 -68.57
C ALA A 6 -28.98 -26.95 -69.97
N THR A 7 -29.65 -25.83 -70.25
CA THR A 7 -29.23 -24.82 -71.28
C THR A 7 -30.09 -23.54 -71.23
N HIS A 8 -29.41 -22.39 -71.27
CA HIS A 8 -29.85 -20.99 -71.51
C HIS A 8 -30.50 -20.81 -72.90
N PRO A 9 -31.09 -19.64 -73.31
CA PRO A 9 -30.86 -18.28 -72.81
C PRO A 9 -32.11 -17.37 -72.69
N ASP A 10 -32.01 -16.26 -71.97
CA ASP A 10 -32.85 -15.10 -72.28
C ASP A 10 -32.08 -13.80 -72.18
N VAL A 11 -32.39 -12.98 -73.17
CA VAL A 11 -31.68 -11.82 -73.67
C VAL A 11 -31.92 -10.60 -72.78
N VAL A 12 -30.83 -9.90 -72.50
CA VAL A 12 -30.74 -8.62 -71.80
C VAL A 12 -31.56 -7.54 -72.53
N SER A 13 -32.33 -6.75 -71.78
CA SER A 13 -32.52 -5.34 -72.15
C SER A 13 -32.39 -4.44 -70.91
N PRO A 14 -31.68 -3.30 -71.03
CA PRO A 14 -31.23 -2.49 -69.90
C PRO A 14 -32.17 -1.30 -69.66
N ASP A 15 -32.43 -0.97 -68.40
CA ASP A 15 -32.51 0.42 -67.92
C ASP A 15 -32.91 0.48 -66.44
N ALA A 16 -31.91 0.54 -65.57
CA ALA A 16 -32.07 1.07 -64.22
C ALA A 16 -30.79 1.82 -63.84
N LYS A 17 -30.84 3.15 -63.92
CA LYS A 17 -29.78 4.05 -63.44
C LYS A 17 -29.49 3.76 -61.96
N PRO A 18 -28.21 3.62 -61.55
CA PRO A 18 -27.88 3.50 -60.14
C PRO A 18 -28.14 4.83 -59.43
N LYS A 19 -28.92 4.79 -58.34
CA LYS A 19 -29.05 5.92 -57.41
C LYS A 19 -27.67 6.25 -56.86
N ALA A 20 -27.28 7.52 -56.99
CA ALA A 20 -26.04 8.05 -56.44
C ALA A 20 -25.95 7.75 -54.93
N ALA A 21 -24.89 7.07 -54.52
CA ALA A 21 -24.53 6.94 -53.12
C ALA A 21 -24.22 8.33 -52.55
N LYS A 22 -24.97 8.72 -51.51
CA LYS A 22 -24.72 9.94 -50.75
C LYS A 22 -23.32 9.83 -50.12
N LYS A 23 -22.48 10.86 -50.35
CA LYS A 23 -21.22 11.07 -49.65
C LYS A 23 -21.49 11.40 -48.17
N GLU A 24 -21.60 10.38 -47.32
CA GLU A 24 -21.76 10.53 -45.85
C GLU A 24 -20.44 10.25 -45.09
N GLY A 25 -19.27 10.56 -45.67
CA GLY A 25 -17.98 10.30 -45.01
C GLY A 25 -17.39 11.47 -44.23
N HIS A 26 -17.51 12.70 -44.75
CA HIS A 26 -16.78 13.85 -44.19
C HIS A 26 -17.59 14.63 -43.16
N ARG A 27 -18.91 14.71 -43.32
CA ARG A 27 -19.78 15.45 -42.41
C ARG A 27 -19.89 14.76 -41.05
N GLU A 28 -20.10 13.44 -41.03
CA GLU A 28 -20.15 12.65 -39.79
C GLU A 28 -18.81 12.66 -39.04
N THR A 29 -17.69 12.60 -39.78
CA THR A 29 -16.35 12.71 -39.18
C THR A 29 -16.14 14.09 -38.54
N VAL A 30 -16.54 15.17 -39.21
CA VAL A 30 -16.44 16.53 -38.65
C VAL A 30 -17.39 16.71 -37.47
N GLU A 31 -18.63 16.22 -37.56
CA GLU A 31 -19.59 16.24 -36.44
C GLU A 31 -19.06 15.45 -35.23
N ALA A 32 -18.47 14.28 -35.44
CA ALA A 32 -17.84 13.49 -34.37
C ALA A 32 -16.64 14.22 -33.74
N ILE A 33 -15.80 14.87 -34.54
CA ILE A 33 -14.66 15.67 -34.04
C ILE A 33 -15.16 16.87 -33.24
N VAL A 34 -16.18 17.58 -33.72
CA VAL A 34 -16.76 18.74 -33.03
C VAL A 34 -17.43 18.32 -31.73
N VAL A 35 -18.20 17.23 -31.73
CA VAL A 35 -18.79 16.65 -30.52
C VAL A 35 -17.70 16.21 -29.54
N ALA A 36 -16.63 15.55 -30.02
CA ALA A 36 -15.49 15.18 -29.18
C ALA A 36 -14.75 16.40 -28.61
N MET A 37 -14.61 17.48 -29.39
CA MET A 37 -14.02 18.74 -28.93
C MET A 37 -14.89 19.45 -27.90
N ILE A 38 -16.21 19.55 -28.13
CA ILE A 38 -17.15 20.13 -27.18
C ILE A 38 -17.18 19.30 -25.90
N LEU A 39 -17.27 17.97 -26.00
CA LEU A 39 -17.21 17.07 -24.85
C LEU A 39 -15.88 17.22 -24.11
N ALA A 40 -14.74 17.28 -24.82
CA ALA A 40 -13.44 17.52 -24.23
C ALA A 40 -13.37 18.89 -23.54
N LEU A 41 -13.95 19.95 -24.12
CA LEU A 41 -14.02 21.28 -23.51
C LEU A 41 -14.97 21.34 -22.31
N LEU A 42 -16.08 20.59 -22.32
CA LEU A 42 -17.01 20.48 -21.19
C LEU A 42 -16.37 19.69 -20.04
N VAL A 43 -15.76 18.55 -20.33
CA VAL A 43 -14.99 17.75 -19.35
C VAL A 43 -13.84 18.57 -18.77
N ARG A 44 -13.10 19.28 -19.61
CA ARG A 44 -11.98 20.16 -19.20
C ARG A 44 -12.43 21.44 -18.51
N GLY A 45 -13.63 21.92 -18.82
CA GLY A 45 -14.19 23.16 -18.29
C GLY A 45 -14.89 23.00 -16.95
N PHE A 46 -15.51 21.84 -16.68
CA PHE A 46 -16.45 21.71 -15.55
C PHE A 46 -16.28 20.49 -14.64
N GLU A 47 -15.60 19.40 -15.03
CA GLU A 47 -15.71 18.17 -14.22
C GLU A 47 -14.37 17.47 -13.90
N ALA A 48 -13.45 17.26 -14.84
CA ALA A 48 -12.23 16.50 -14.55
C ALA A 48 -10.95 17.19 -15.03
N GLU A 49 -10.00 17.38 -14.11
CA GLU A 49 -8.65 17.87 -14.40
C GLU A 49 -7.63 16.72 -14.36
N ALA A 50 -6.68 16.73 -15.29
CA ALA A 50 -5.67 15.70 -15.41
C ALA A 50 -4.35 16.16 -14.76
N PHE A 51 -3.78 15.33 -13.89
CA PHE A 51 -2.50 15.59 -13.23
C PHE A 51 -1.50 14.47 -13.50
N VAL A 52 -0.22 14.82 -13.52
CA VAL A 52 0.90 13.86 -13.44
C VAL A 52 1.41 13.89 -12.01
N ILE A 53 1.67 12.74 -11.40
CA ILE A 53 2.20 12.65 -10.03
C ILE A 53 3.73 12.56 -10.09
N PRO A 54 4.46 13.60 -9.65
CA PRO A 54 5.93 13.61 -9.75
C PRO A 54 6.60 12.93 -8.55
N THR A 55 6.01 13.00 -7.35
CA THR A 55 6.61 12.51 -6.10
C THR A 55 5.90 11.28 -5.55
N GLY A 56 6.64 10.44 -4.82
CA GLY A 56 6.11 9.19 -4.26
C GLY A 56 5.48 9.29 -2.87
N SER A 57 5.03 10.47 -2.46
CA SER A 57 4.42 10.70 -1.14
C SER A 57 3.10 9.93 -0.92
N MET A 58 2.44 9.54 -2.02
CA MET A 58 1.21 8.75 -2.01
C MET A 58 1.44 7.29 -2.44
N ALA A 59 2.69 6.83 -2.58
CA ALA A 59 2.96 5.44 -2.91
C ALA A 59 2.54 4.52 -1.74
N PRO A 60 1.93 3.34 -2.00
CA PRO A 60 1.66 2.73 -3.29
C PRO A 60 0.33 3.15 -3.93
N THR A 61 -0.50 3.93 -3.26
CA THR A 61 -1.80 4.36 -3.78
C THR A 61 -1.64 5.05 -5.13
N LEU A 62 -0.72 6.01 -5.21
CA LEU A 62 -0.30 6.71 -6.42
C LEU A 62 1.22 6.73 -6.51
N MET A 63 1.77 6.31 -7.64
CA MET A 63 3.21 6.34 -7.85
C MET A 63 3.66 7.69 -8.39
N GLY A 64 4.71 8.21 -7.76
CA GLY A 64 5.51 9.28 -8.35
C GLY A 64 6.46 8.77 -9.41
N ARG A 65 7.49 9.56 -9.71
CA ARG A 65 8.61 9.09 -10.54
C ARG A 65 9.28 7.88 -9.88
N HIS A 66 9.37 6.77 -10.60
CA HIS A 66 9.81 5.49 -10.03
C HIS A 66 10.44 4.57 -11.07
N LYS A 67 11.16 3.56 -10.58
CA LYS A 67 11.55 2.36 -11.34
C LYS A 67 10.65 1.20 -10.95
N GLU A 68 10.22 0.39 -11.91
CA GLU A 68 9.54 -0.89 -11.67
C GLU A 68 10.55 -2.01 -11.91
N VAL A 69 10.73 -2.87 -10.91
CA VAL A 69 11.83 -3.84 -10.86
C VAL A 69 11.23 -5.24 -10.69
N THR A 70 11.63 -6.16 -11.57
CA THR A 70 11.39 -7.60 -11.33
C THR A 70 12.56 -8.16 -10.55
N CYS A 71 12.33 -8.52 -9.28
CA CYS A 71 13.40 -9.02 -8.43
C CYS A 71 14.12 -10.22 -9.08
N PRO A 72 15.45 -10.20 -9.23
CA PRO A 72 16.16 -11.29 -9.89
C PRO A 72 16.07 -12.61 -9.12
N GLN A 73 15.95 -12.55 -7.79
CA GLN A 73 15.86 -13.73 -6.91
C GLN A 73 14.46 -14.34 -6.85
N CYS A 74 13.43 -13.55 -6.55
CA CYS A 74 12.08 -14.07 -6.30
C CYS A 74 11.04 -13.75 -7.38
N LYS A 75 11.42 -12.99 -8.41
CA LYS A 75 10.54 -12.50 -9.48
C LYS A 75 9.36 -11.64 -9.04
N PHE A 76 9.27 -11.29 -7.75
CA PHE A 76 8.31 -10.31 -7.26
C PHE A 76 8.57 -8.96 -7.92
N VAL A 77 7.52 -8.31 -8.42
CA VAL A 77 7.60 -6.98 -9.05
C VAL A 77 7.36 -5.92 -8.00
N TYR A 78 8.32 -5.02 -7.81
CA TYR A 78 8.24 -3.93 -6.84
C TYR A 78 8.66 -2.60 -7.47
N SER A 79 8.37 -1.50 -6.77
CA SER A 79 8.73 -0.16 -7.22
C SER A 79 9.73 0.49 -6.27
N VAL A 80 10.60 1.33 -6.83
CA VAL A 80 11.63 2.10 -6.10
C VAL A 80 11.51 3.57 -6.51
N ASN A 81 11.55 4.48 -5.54
CA ASN A 81 11.44 5.91 -5.79
C ASN A 81 12.58 6.39 -6.70
N ALA A 82 12.26 7.21 -7.69
CA ALA A 82 13.22 7.85 -8.58
C ALA A 82 12.96 9.36 -8.72
N SER A 83 12.21 9.97 -7.80
CA SER A 83 11.89 11.40 -7.84
C SER A 83 13.10 12.33 -7.70
N GLY A 84 14.27 11.82 -7.32
CA GLY A 84 15.51 12.60 -7.28
C GLY A 84 16.26 12.69 -8.62
N GLU A 85 15.95 11.82 -9.59
CA GLU A 85 16.77 11.68 -10.82
C GLU A 85 16.65 12.84 -11.81
N ASP A 86 15.57 13.63 -11.74
CA ASP A 86 15.40 14.79 -12.62
C ASP A 86 16.19 16.02 -12.18
N GLY A 87 17.02 15.90 -11.13
CA GLY A 87 17.68 17.05 -10.52
C GLY A 87 16.70 17.99 -9.82
N GLY A 88 15.42 17.61 -9.69
CA GLY A 88 14.35 18.34 -9.00
C GLY A 88 14.30 18.08 -7.50
N GLY A 89 15.39 17.53 -6.93
CA GLY A 89 15.58 17.47 -5.48
C GLY A 89 15.79 18.89 -4.93
N ALA A 90 14.67 19.53 -4.58
CA ALA A 90 14.54 20.92 -4.15
C ALA A 90 14.48 21.93 -5.32
N GLN A 91 13.28 22.44 -5.60
CA GLN A 91 13.24 23.90 -5.77
C GLN A 91 13.89 24.52 -4.51
N PRO A 92 14.82 25.46 -4.66
CA PRO A 92 15.40 26.15 -3.52
C PRO A 92 14.38 27.12 -2.97
N LEU A 93 13.48 26.63 -2.10
CA LEU A 93 12.83 27.48 -1.11
C LEU A 93 13.46 27.12 0.22
N GLY A 94 14.57 27.79 0.50
CA GLY A 94 15.06 27.88 1.85
C GLY A 94 14.16 28.83 2.61
N ILE A 95 13.38 28.31 3.56
CA ILE A 95 13.29 28.83 4.92
C ILE A 95 13.13 27.58 5.83
N GLY A 96 13.73 27.59 7.04
CA GLY A 96 13.35 26.64 8.09
C GLY A 96 14.25 25.44 8.43
N GLY A 97 15.58 25.59 8.44
CA GLY A 97 16.51 24.89 9.39
C GLY A 97 16.58 23.35 9.51
N PHE A 98 15.65 22.57 8.97
CA PHE A 98 15.62 21.11 9.05
C PHE A 98 15.84 20.52 7.65
N ARG A 99 17.05 20.01 7.41
CA ARG A 99 17.30 19.13 6.26
C ARG A 99 16.64 17.79 6.58
N PHE A 100 15.56 17.45 5.87
CA PHE A 100 15.13 16.06 5.81
C PHE A 100 16.35 15.23 5.40
N ARG A 101 16.75 14.25 6.22
CA ARG A 101 17.78 13.26 5.87
C ARG A 101 17.32 12.29 4.77
N GLY A 102 16.25 12.61 4.04
CA GLY A 102 15.95 12.01 2.76
C GLY A 102 17.00 12.47 1.77
N ASN A 103 17.87 11.54 1.38
CA ASN A 103 18.98 11.62 0.43
C ASN A 103 19.21 13.03 -0.11
N ALA A 104 20.25 13.69 0.40
CA ALA A 104 20.77 14.96 -0.10
C ALA A 104 21.33 14.79 -1.52
N GLU A 105 20.51 14.49 -2.52
CA GLU A 105 20.95 14.16 -3.87
C GLU A 105 20.04 14.72 -4.96
N GLY A 106 19.68 16.00 -4.83
CA GLY A 106 19.36 16.86 -5.96
C GLY A 106 20.62 17.38 -6.68
N ARG A 107 21.65 16.54 -6.88
CA ARG A 107 22.72 16.89 -7.82
C ARG A 107 22.25 16.47 -9.19
N LEU A 108 22.21 17.42 -10.14
CA LEU A 108 21.91 17.16 -11.55
C LEU A 108 22.68 15.90 -12.01
N GLY A 109 21.97 14.84 -12.40
CA GLY A 109 22.57 13.60 -12.92
C GLY A 109 22.76 12.44 -11.92
N SER A 110 22.23 12.48 -10.70
CA SER A 110 22.15 11.28 -9.84
C SER A 110 21.12 10.29 -10.38
N ARG A 111 21.52 9.05 -10.63
CA ARG A 111 20.60 7.96 -11.05
C ARG A 111 20.44 6.95 -9.93
N VAL A 112 19.25 6.40 -9.76
CA VAL A 112 18.97 5.29 -8.85
C VAL A 112 19.57 4.01 -9.45
N VAL A 113 20.50 3.41 -8.72
CA VAL A 113 21.27 2.23 -9.12
C VAL A 113 20.99 1.01 -8.24
N GLY A 114 20.34 1.18 -7.09
CA GLY A 114 20.06 0.09 -6.17
C GLY A 114 18.68 0.20 -5.54
N GLY A 115 18.12 -0.94 -5.15
CA GLY A 115 16.90 -1.01 -4.34
C GLY A 115 16.56 -2.41 -3.85
N THR A 116 15.91 -2.48 -2.70
CA THR A 116 15.70 -3.73 -1.96
C THR A 116 14.28 -4.26 -2.11
N CYS A 117 14.15 -5.52 -2.50
CA CYS A 117 12.86 -6.20 -2.70
C CYS A 117 12.10 -6.41 -1.38
N VAL A 118 10.81 -6.03 -1.32
CA VAL A 118 9.96 -6.21 -0.13
C VAL A 118 9.76 -7.66 0.26
N ASN A 119 9.70 -8.55 -0.73
CA ASN A 119 9.37 -9.94 -0.49
C ASN A 119 10.53 -10.72 0.14
N CYS A 120 11.66 -10.75 -0.57
CA CYS A 120 12.83 -11.56 -0.19
C CYS A 120 13.98 -10.75 0.42
N ARG A 121 13.93 -9.41 0.40
CA ARG A 121 14.99 -8.51 0.89
C ARG A 121 16.30 -8.56 0.10
N PHE A 122 16.29 -9.13 -1.10
CA PHE A 122 17.42 -9.05 -2.02
C PHE A 122 17.61 -7.60 -2.50
N HIS A 123 18.83 -7.09 -2.40
CA HIS A 123 19.23 -5.80 -2.94
C HIS A 123 19.62 -5.96 -4.42
N ALA A 124 18.83 -5.36 -5.33
CA ALA A 124 19.02 -5.51 -6.76
C ALA A 124 19.72 -4.28 -7.37
N ASP A 125 20.58 -4.54 -8.36
CA ASP A 125 21.11 -3.50 -9.26
C ASP A 125 20.03 -3.02 -10.22
N LEU A 126 19.77 -1.72 -10.20
CA LEU A 126 18.75 -1.01 -10.98
C LEU A 126 19.36 -0.09 -12.04
N SER A 127 20.68 -0.16 -12.26
CA SER A 127 21.41 0.72 -13.18
C SER A 127 20.89 0.62 -14.61
N ASN A 128 20.29 -0.49 -15.01
CA ASN A 128 19.73 -0.71 -16.34
C ASN A 128 18.21 -0.56 -16.42
N GLU A 129 17.53 -0.34 -15.30
CA GLU A 129 16.07 -0.19 -15.26
C GLU A 129 15.63 1.22 -15.69
N PRO A 130 14.56 1.34 -16.48
CA PRO A 130 14.06 2.62 -16.95
C PRO A 130 13.33 3.36 -15.84
N THR A 131 13.40 4.68 -15.86
CA THR A 131 12.63 5.54 -14.95
C THR A 131 11.32 6.00 -15.60
N PHE A 132 10.21 5.78 -14.90
CA PHE A 132 8.87 6.21 -15.31
C PHE A 132 8.49 7.52 -14.63
N ASN A 133 7.75 8.39 -15.33
CA ASN A 133 7.36 9.73 -14.86
C ASN A 133 6.20 9.75 -13.84
N GLY A 134 5.80 8.59 -13.31
CA GLY A 134 4.69 8.46 -12.37
C GLY A 134 3.30 8.42 -13.00
N ASP A 135 2.31 8.20 -12.13
CA ASP A 135 0.91 8.00 -12.49
C ASP A 135 0.27 9.28 -13.03
N ARG A 136 -0.64 9.12 -13.98
CA ARG A 136 -1.53 10.19 -14.46
C ARG A 136 -2.94 9.91 -13.98
N ILE A 137 -3.53 10.92 -13.36
CA ILE A 137 -4.79 10.81 -12.64
C ILE A 137 -5.83 11.79 -13.17
N LEU A 138 -7.10 11.47 -12.93
CA LEU A 138 -8.23 12.38 -13.08
C LEU A 138 -8.72 12.83 -11.71
N VAL A 139 -8.99 14.13 -11.60
CA VAL A 139 -9.43 14.81 -10.38
C VAL A 139 -10.75 15.53 -10.64
N MET A 140 -11.76 15.20 -9.83
CA MET A 140 -13.07 15.85 -9.85
C MET A 140 -13.03 17.09 -8.95
N LYS A 141 -13.32 18.29 -9.47
CA LYS A 141 -13.28 19.52 -8.66
C LYS A 141 -14.43 19.57 -7.66
N PHE A 142 -14.18 20.03 -6.44
CA PHE A 142 -15.21 20.20 -5.39
C PHE A 142 -16.19 21.36 -5.64
N GLY A 143 -16.34 21.81 -6.89
CA GLY A 143 -17.00 23.06 -7.28
C GLY A 143 -18.51 22.98 -7.49
N TYR A 144 -19.11 21.78 -7.52
CA TYR A 144 -20.56 21.62 -7.69
C TYR A 144 -21.03 20.50 -6.76
N ASP A 145 -21.83 20.85 -5.75
CA ASP A 145 -22.56 19.89 -4.92
C ASP A 145 -23.67 19.27 -5.79
N MET A 146 -23.29 18.27 -6.59
CA MET A 146 -24.16 17.59 -7.55
C MET A 146 -24.33 16.14 -7.07
N PRO A 147 -25.31 15.86 -6.19
CA PRO A 147 -25.44 14.60 -5.46
C PRO A 147 -25.62 13.33 -6.34
N PHE A 148 -25.70 13.47 -7.66
CA PHE A 148 -25.87 12.38 -8.63
C PHE A 148 -24.58 11.98 -9.37
N LEU A 149 -23.45 12.69 -9.20
CA LEU A 149 -22.16 12.40 -9.85
C LEU A 149 -21.10 11.87 -8.85
N PRO A 150 -20.38 10.77 -9.13
CA PRO A 150 -19.31 10.27 -8.25
C PRO A 150 -18.18 11.31 -8.12
N GLY A 151 -17.92 11.79 -6.89
CA GLY A 151 -16.84 12.73 -6.59
C GLY A 151 -17.26 14.20 -6.48
N ALA A 152 -18.55 14.50 -6.65
CA ALA A 152 -19.15 15.84 -6.46
C ALA A 152 -19.64 16.10 -5.02
N SER A 153 -19.14 15.34 -4.04
CA SER A 153 -19.56 15.37 -2.63
C SER A 153 -18.64 16.26 -1.78
N VAL A 154 -19.10 16.59 -0.57
CA VAL A 154 -18.23 17.14 0.50
C VAL A 154 -17.03 16.20 0.69
N PRO A 155 -15.80 16.72 0.92
CA PRO A 155 -14.63 15.89 1.17
C PRO A 155 -14.87 14.95 2.36
N GLU A 156 -14.70 13.64 2.15
CA GLU A 156 -14.86 12.62 3.18
C GLU A 156 -13.50 12.15 3.69
N ARG A 157 -13.46 11.64 4.93
CA ARG A 157 -12.26 11.00 5.45
C ARG A 157 -11.87 9.84 4.54
N TRP A 158 -10.56 9.69 4.34
CA TRP A 158 -9.91 8.74 3.44
C TRP A 158 -9.94 9.13 1.96
N ASP A 159 -10.56 10.25 1.57
CA ASP A 159 -10.48 10.72 0.19
C ASP A 159 -9.06 11.11 -0.20
N VAL A 160 -8.66 10.80 -1.44
CA VAL A 160 -7.41 11.33 -2.00
C VAL A 160 -7.71 12.69 -2.64
N VAL A 161 -7.14 13.74 -2.08
CA VAL A 161 -7.47 15.13 -2.38
C VAL A 161 -6.27 15.85 -2.97
N VAL A 162 -6.53 16.57 -4.07
CA VAL A 162 -5.62 17.58 -4.62
C VAL A 162 -5.96 18.93 -4.01
N PHE A 163 -4.93 19.65 -3.58
CA PHE A 163 -5.04 20.97 -2.96
C PHE A 163 -3.79 21.81 -3.23
N ARG A 164 -3.91 23.11 -3.10
CA ARG A 164 -2.78 24.04 -3.15
C ARG A 164 -2.01 23.98 -1.83
N TYR A 165 -0.70 23.80 -1.90
CA TYR A 165 0.17 23.69 -0.72
C TYR A 165 0.11 24.98 0.11
N PRO A 166 -0.22 24.94 1.41
CA PRO A 166 -0.36 26.16 2.20
C PRO A 166 0.87 27.08 2.22
N GLU A 167 2.09 26.54 2.32
CA GLU A 167 3.28 27.41 2.37
C GLU A 167 3.62 28.02 1.00
N GLU A 168 3.23 27.37 -0.09
CA GLU A 168 3.45 27.84 -1.47
C GLU A 168 2.25 27.48 -2.37
N PRO A 169 1.19 28.32 -2.41
CA PRO A 169 -0.08 27.98 -3.06
C PRO A 169 -0.02 27.77 -4.58
N GLU A 170 1.09 28.14 -5.22
CA GLU A 170 1.34 27.88 -6.64
C GLU A 170 1.66 26.39 -6.90
N VAL A 171 2.03 25.64 -5.86
CA VAL A 171 2.33 24.22 -5.94
C VAL A 171 1.11 23.40 -5.52
N SER A 172 0.70 22.47 -6.37
CA SER A 172 -0.38 21.51 -6.05
C SER A 172 0.18 20.27 -5.39
N TYR A 173 -0.39 19.89 -4.24
CA TYR A 173 -0.13 18.65 -3.54
C TYR A 173 -1.32 17.69 -3.68
N ILE A 174 -1.02 16.40 -3.57
CA ILE A 174 -2.00 15.33 -3.46
C ILE A 174 -1.71 14.51 -2.21
N LYS A 175 -2.73 14.30 -1.38
CA LYS A 175 -2.65 13.56 -0.12
C LYS A 175 -3.97 12.88 0.22
N ARG A 176 -3.97 12.00 1.22
CA ARG A 176 -5.19 11.46 1.80
C ARG A 176 -5.72 12.40 2.86
N LEU A 177 -7.01 12.71 2.80
CA LEU A 177 -7.72 13.45 3.84
C LEU A 177 -7.88 12.53 5.05
N VAL A 178 -7.24 12.88 6.16
CA VAL A 178 -7.30 12.08 7.39
C VAL A 178 -8.00 12.83 8.53
N GLY A 179 -7.89 14.16 8.62
CA GLY A 179 -8.60 14.94 9.64
C GLY A 179 -9.68 15.85 9.04
N LEU A 180 -10.85 15.88 9.67
CA LEU A 180 -12.01 16.68 9.26
C LEU A 180 -12.13 17.97 10.11
N PRO A 181 -12.92 18.96 9.65
CA PRO A 181 -13.13 20.21 10.38
C PRO A 181 -13.62 20.02 11.82
N GLY A 182 -13.04 20.79 12.74
CA GLY A 182 -13.44 20.83 14.16
C GLY A 182 -12.92 19.68 15.03
N GLU A 183 -12.30 18.66 14.44
CA GLU A 183 -11.83 17.47 15.17
C GLU A 183 -10.46 17.69 15.83
N ASN A 184 -10.16 16.85 16.83
CA ASN A 184 -8.77 16.61 17.23
C ASN A 184 -8.34 15.24 16.72
N LEU A 185 -7.26 15.20 15.94
CA LEU A 185 -6.64 13.97 15.48
C LEU A 185 -5.46 13.64 16.39
N ARG A 186 -5.27 12.36 16.70
CA ARG A 186 -4.13 11.85 17.45
C ARG A 186 -3.49 10.71 16.66
N ILE A 187 -2.18 10.76 16.49
CA ILE A 187 -1.39 9.65 15.95
C ILE A 187 -0.68 8.96 17.11
N ARG A 188 -0.81 7.64 17.20
CA ARG A 188 -0.18 6.82 18.24
C ARG A 188 0.17 5.44 17.70
N HIS A 189 1.44 5.04 17.79
CA HIS A 189 1.96 3.77 17.27
C HIS A 189 1.47 3.47 15.85
N GLY A 190 1.52 4.46 14.96
CA GLY A 190 1.07 4.33 13.57
C GLY A 190 -0.44 4.43 13.35
N ASN A 191 -1.26 4.28 14.39
CA ASN A 191 -2.72 4.32 14.31
C ASN A 191 -3.26 5.75 14.44
N ILE A 192 -4.39 5.99 13.76
CA ILE A 192 -5.09 7.28 13.77
C ILE A 192 -6.29 7.20 14.71
N TYR A 193 -6.36 8.14 15.63
CA TYR A 193 -7.48 8.34 16.54
C TYR A 193 -8.08 9.73 16.30
N ILE A 194 -9.38 9.85 16.49
CA ILE A 194 -10.11 11.09 16.35
C ILE A 194 -10.93 11.35 17.60
N LYS A 195 -11.12 12.63 17.87
CA LYS A 195 -12.06 13.13 18.85
C LYS A 195 -12.95 14.17 18.15
N PRO A 196 -14.24 13.86 17.93
CA PRO A 196 -15.16 14.77 17.25
C PRO A 196 -15.31 16.11 17.98
N PRO A 197 -15.64 17.20 17.26
CA PRO A 197 -16.01 18.46 17.89
C PRO A 197 -17.19 18.24 18.85
N SER A 198 -17.07 18.76 20.07
CA SER A 198 -18.17 18.82 21.05
C SER A 198 -18.63 17.51 21.70
N SER A 199 -17.93 16.37 21.53
CA SER A 199 -18.44 15.09 22.03
C SER A 199 -18.32 14.90 23.55
N GLY A 200 -17.44 15.65 24.24
CA GLY A 200 -17.03 15.32 25.61
C GLY A 200 -16.41 13.92 25.75
N ALA A 201 -16.34 13.15 24.66
CA ALA A 201 -15.92 11.77 24.60
C ALA A 201 -14.39 11.68 24.47
N ASP A 202 -13.89 10.49 24.77
CA ASP A 202 -12.48 10.17 24.58
C ASP A 202 -12.16 9.95 23.09
N TYR A 203 -10.87 9.78 22.81
CA TYR A 203 -10.41 9.46 21.46
C TYR A 203 -10.90 8.07 21.03
N GLU A 204 -11.32 7.96 19.78
CA GLU A 204 -11.74 6.71 19.14
C GLU A 204 -10.89 6.45 17.90
N ILE A 205 -10.59 5.18 17.63
CA ILE A 205 -9.79 4.83 16.45
C ILE A 205 -10.56 5.14 15.16
N ALA A 206 -9.90 5.84 14.23
CA ALA A 206 -10.45 6.19 12.93
C ALA A 206 -10.35 4.97 12.01
N ARG A 207 -11.33 4.08 12.08
CA ARG A 207 -11.33 2.84 11.29
C ARG A 207 -11.50 3.11 9.80
N LYS A 208 -10.60 2.57 8.97
CA LYS A 208 -10.76 2.61 7.51
C LYS A 208 -11.91 1.69 7.11
N PRO A 209 -12.83 2.10 6.20
CA PRO A 209 -13.78 1.14 5.63
C PRO A 209 -13.05 -0.01 4.93
N LEU A 210 -13.61 -1.22 4.92
CA LEU A 210 -12.92 -2.43 4.43
C LEU A 210 -12.36 -2.28 3.01
N LYS A 211 -13.05 -1.54 2.14
CA LYS A 211 -12.59 -1.21 0.78
C LYS A 211 -11.29 -0.39 0.75
N HIS A 212 -11.15 0.59 1.65
CA HIS A 212 -9.96 1.43 1.77
C HIS A 212 -8.83 0.64 2.41
N GLN A 213 -9.15 -0.06 3.50
CA GLN A 213 -8.24 -0.95 4.22
C GLN A 213 -7.50 -1.91 3.28
N ARG A 214 -8.24 -2.64 2.44
CA ARG A 214 -7.67 -3.59 1.47
C ARG A 214 -6.84 -2.92 0.37
N ALA A 215 -7.21 -1.70 -0.03
CA ALA A 215 -6.52 -0.95 -1.08
C ALA A 215 -5.21 -0.31 -0.58
N MET A 216 -5.16 0.06 0.69
CA MET A 216 -4.02 0.70 1.35
C MET A 216 -3.03 -0.30 1.97
N ALA A 217 -3.45 -1.55 2.18
CA ALA A 217 -2.62 -2.61 2.76
C ALA A 217 -1.29 -2.81 2.02
N MET A 218 -0.20 -2.79 2.78
CA MET A 218 1.19 -2.82 2.31
C MET A 218 1.74 -4.24 2.31
N MET A 219 2.50 -4.60 1.27
CA MET A 219 3.06 -5.95 1.16
C MET A 219 4.07 -6.25 2.27
N VAL A 220 3.97 -7.45 2.86
CA VAL A 220 4.99 -8.01 3.75
C VAL A 220 5.64 -9.22 3.08
N TYR A 221 4.83 -10.20 2.69
CA TYR A 221 5.32 -11.42 2.08
C TYR A 221 4.26 -12.10 1.20
N ASP A 222 4.70 -12.63 0.08
CA ASP A 222 3.96 -13.44 -0.87
C ASP A 222 4.75 -14.72 -1.10
N ASP A 223 4.21 -15.84 -0.62
CA ASP A 223 4.90 -17.12 -0.60
C ASP A 223 5.08 -17.73 -2.01
N ARG A 224 4.31 -17.26 -3.00
CA ARG A 224 4.49 -17.62 -4.42
C ARG A 224 5.83 -17.14 -4.97
N HIS A 225 6.42 -16.14 -4.33
CA HIS A 225 7.65 -15.48 -4.72
C HIS A 225 8.79 -15.82 -3.75
N ARG A 226 9.05 -17.11 -3.52
CA ARG A 226 10.27 -17.52 -2.80
C ARG A 226 11.53 -17.20 -3.61
N ALA A 227 12.58 -16.78 -2.91
CA ALA A 227 13.86 -16.54 -3.56
C ALA A 227 14.43 -17.86 -4.09
N ALA A 228 14.87 -17.85 -5.35
CA ALA A 228 15.46 -19.01 -6.01
C ALA A 228 16.66 -19.57 -5.23
N ALA A 229 17.50 -18.72 -4.65
CA ALA A 229 18.64 -19.18 -3.85
C ALA A 229 18.26 -19.86 -2.51
N MET A 230 17.00 -19.74 -2.06
CA MET A 230 16.52 -20.23 -0.76
C MET A 230 15.46 -21.34 -0.86
N TRP A 231 15.01 -21.69 -2.06
CA TRP A 231 13.93 -22.67 -2.29
C TRP A 231 14.14 -24.04 -1.62
N ASN A 232 15.38 -24.53 -1.57
CA ASN A 232 15.76 -25.84 -1.02
C ASN A 232 16.45 -25.72 0.34
N LYS A 233 16.28 -24.60 1.05
CA LYS A 233 16.91 -24.34 2.36
C LYS A 233 15.82 -24.30 3.45
N PRO A 234 15.55 -25.41 4.16
CA PRO A 234 14.48 -25.50 5.16
C PRO A 234 14.57 -24.44 6.26
N GLU A 235 15.78 -24.01 6.62
CA GLU A 235 16.04 -22.95 7.61
C GLU A 235 15.50 -21.57 7.19
N TRP A 236 15.21 -21.37 5.90
CA TRP A 236 14.63 -20.14 5.34
C TRP A 236 13.12 -20.25 5.02
N LEU A 237 12.49 -21.39 5.33
CA LEU A 237 11.04 -21.53 5.17
C LEU A 237 10.31 -20.64 6.16
N ARG A 238 9.63 -19.63 5.63
CA ARG A 238 8.80 -18.72 6.42
C ARG A 238 7.52 -19.40 6.91
N TRP A 239 6.95 -20.33 6.13
CA TRP A 239 5.82 -21.16 6.54
C TRP A 239 6.30 -22.58 6.89
N SER A 240 6.08 -23.00 8.13
CA SER A 240 6.53 -24.31 8.63
C SER A 240 5.57 -24.89 9.65
N SER A 241 5.54 -26.22 9.76
CA SER A 241 4.74 -26.90 10.77
C SER A 241 5.32 -26.72 12.16
N THR A 242 4.47 -26.48 13.16
CA THR A 242 4.86 -26.33 14.57
C THR A 242 4.34 -27.47 15.46
N THR A 243 3.41 -28.28 14.94
CA THR A 243 2.81 -29.44 15.58
C THR A 243 3.48 -30.75 15.16
N SER A 244 3.22 -31.84 15.90
CA SER A 244 3.67 -33.19 15.52
C SER A 244 3.07 -33.66 14.19
N THR A 245 1.84 -33.24 13.91
CA THR A 245 1.17 -33.47 12.63
C THR A 245 1.63 -32.40 11.65
N THR A 246 2.35 -32.83 10.61
CA THR A 246 3.08 -31.94 9.72
C THR A 246 2.35 -31.74 8.39
N TRP A 247 2.26 -30.47 8.00
CA TRP A 247 1.81 -30.05 6.69
C TRP A 247 2.79 -30.52 5.62
N LYS A 248 2.27 -31.04 4.51
CA LYS A 248 3.06 -31.46 3.36
C LYS A 248 3.03 -30.39 2.30
N GLU A 249 4.21 -29.89 1.95
CA GLU A 249 4.39 -29.04 0.78
C GLU A 249 4.54 -29.92 -0.46
N GLY A 250 3.56 -29.87 -1.37
CA GLY A 250 3.57 -30.66 -2.60
C GLY A 250 4.24 -29.90 -3.75
N VAL A 251 3.82 -28.66 -3.94
CA VAL A 251 4.40 -27.69 -4.86
C VAL A 251 4.87 -26.51 -4.01
N VAL A 252 5.95 -25.85 -4.41
CA VAL A 252 6.43 -24.63 -3.74
C VAL A 252 5.27 -23.65 -3.58
N GLY A 253 4.89 -23.41 -2.33
CA GLY A 253 3.82 -22.48 -1.95
C GLY A 253 2.45 -23.10 -1.78
N SER A 254 2.35 -24.43 -1.85
CA SER A 254 1.11 -25.18 -1.70
C SER A 254 1.27 -26.28 -0.66
N TYR A 255 0.54 -26.12 0.44
CA TYR A 255 0.57 -26.98 1.61
C TYR A 255 -0.71 -27.79 1.70
N SER A 256 -0.63 -29.03 2.18
CA SER A 256 -1.81 -29.87 2.39
C SER A 256 -1.70 -30.69 3.67
N ILE A 257 -2.86 -30.98 4.26
CA ILE A 257 -2.97 -31.73 5.51
C ILE A 257 -4.26 -32.55 5.55
N ALA A 258 -4.24 -33.62 6.33
CA ALA A 258 -5.43 -34.35 6.74
C ALA A 258 -5.26 -34.68 8.22
N THR A 259 -6.19 -34.23 9.06
CA THR A 259 -6.17 -34.46 10.50
C THR A 259 -7.38 -35.28 10.95
N ASN A 260 -7.20 -36.07 12.00
CA ASN A 260 -8.29 -36.77 12.67
C ASN A 260 -9.06 -35.82 13.62
N PRO A 261 -10.31 -36.15 14.01
CA PRO A 261 -11.02 -35.37 15.03
C PRO A 261 -10.20 -35.24 16.33
N GLY A 262 -10.07 -34.02 16.86
CA GLY A 262 -9.24 -33.70 18.03
C GLY A 262 -7.74 -33.59 17.75
N GLU A 263 -7.28 -33.83 16.53
CA GLU A 263 -5.90 -33.63 16.10
C GLU A 263 -5.76 -32.27 15.41
N VAL A 264 -4.91 -31.40 15.97
CA VAL A 264 -4.64 -30.06 15.45
C VAL A 264 -3.30 -30.05 14.71
N ALA A 265 -3.32 -29.56 13.47
CA ALA A 265 -2.12 -29.27 12.71
C ALA A 265 -2.00 -27.77 12.46
N GLU A 266 -0.82 -27.18 12.70
CA GLU A 266 -0.56 -25.75 12.52
C GLU A 266 0.56 -25.51 11.50
N LEU A 267 0.28 -24.63 10.53
CA LEU A 267 1.24 -24.04 9.62
C LEU A 267 1.47 -22.59 10.04
N ARG A 268 2.66 -22.26 10.53
CA ARG A 268 2.98 -20.94 11.10
C ARG A 268 3.98 -20.17 10.26
N TYR A 269 3.69 -18.89 10.08
CA TYR A 269 4.56 -17.90 9.48
C TYR A 269 5.59 -17.37 10.47
N ARG A 270 6.85 -17.27 10.04
CA ARG A 270 7.94 -16.55 10.70
C ARG A 270 8.53 -15.53 9.73
N ASN A 271 8.67 -14.29 10.18
CA ASN A 271 9.22 -13.22 9.36
C ASN A 271 10.76 -13.29 9.32
N LEU A 272 11.28 -14.17 8.47
CA LEU A 272 12.71 -14.39 8.28
C LEU A 272 13.27 -13.40 7.25
N VAL A 273 14.05 -12.44 7.71
CA VAL A 273 14.68 -11.40 6.87
C VAL A 273 16.18 -11.68 6.77
N PRO A 274 16.69 -12.08 5.59
CA PRO A 274 18.13 -12.16 5.36
C PRO A 274 18.73 -10.76 5.27
N ASP A 275 19.82 -10.54 5.98
CA ASP A 275 20.65 -9.34 5.85
C ASP A 275 21.69 -9.47 4.72
N PRO A 276 22.45 -8.40 4.41
CA PRO A 276 23.43 -8.43 3.32
C PRO A 276 24.51 -9.51 3.45
N GLU A 277 25.06 -9.75 4.64
CA GLU A 277 26.12 -10.76 4.83
C GLU A 277 25.57 -12.18 4.64
N GLN A 278 24.33 -12.43 5.08
CA GLN A 278 23.64 -13.68 4.81
C GLN A 278 23.33 -13.85 3.32
N TRP A 279 22.94 -12.78 2.61
CA TRP A 279 22.75 -12.83 1.16
C TRP A 279 24.04 -13.17 0.43
N ASP A 280 25.16 -12.53 0.79
CA ASP A 280 26.46 -12.82 0.20
C ASP A 280 26.86 -14.28 0.43
N ALA A 281 26.72 -14.79 1.66
CA ALA A 281 27.00 -16.19 1.96
C ALA A 281 26.10 -17.16 1.15
N ILE A 282 24.80 -16.85 1.02
CA ILE A 282 23.84 -17.67 0.27
C ILE A 282 24.19 -17.72 -1.21
N LEU A 283 24.55 -16.59 -1.82
CA LEU A 283 24.86 -16.50 -3.25
C LEU A 283 26.20 -17.16 -3.59
N ASN A 284 27.14 -17.16 -2.65
CA ASN A 284 28.47 -17.77 -2.81
C ASN A 284 28.55 -19.21 -2.25
N GLU A 285 27.42 -19.80 -1.85
CA GLU A 285 27.33 -21.14 -1.26
C GLU A 285 28.25 -21.35 -0.04
N GLN A 286 28.42 -20.30 0.76
CA GLN A 286 29.23 -20.31 1.98
C GLN A 286 28.38 -20.65 3.23
N GLU A 287 29.07 -20.99 4.32
CA GLU A 287 28.41 -21.10 5.62
C GLU A 287 27.83 -19.74 6.01
N LEU A 288 26.61 -19.75 6.55
CA LEU A 288 25.98 -18.51 6.99
C LEU A 288 26.79 -17.93 8.16
N PRO A 289 27.07 -16.61 8.16
CA PRO A 289 27.77 -15.97 9.28
C PRO A 289 26.98 -16.10 10.59
N ARG A 290 25.68 -16.35 10.49
CA ARG A 290 24.74 -16.53 11.60
C ARG A 290 23.46 -17.21 11.14
N LYS A 291 22.77 -17.87 12.08
CA LYS A 291 21.52 -18.58 11.82
C LYS A 291 20.39 -17.61 11.42
N PRO A 292 19.45 -18.03 10.56
CA PRO A 292 18.23 -17.27 10.31
C PRO A 292 17.48 -17.03 11.62
N ARG A 293 16.95 -15.83 11.78
CA ARG A 293 16.17 -15.44 12.95
C ARG A 293 14.87 -14.76 12.51
N PRO A 294 13.75 -15.04 13.17
CA PRO A 294 12.55 -14.24 12.98
C PRO A 294 12.76 -12.82 13.51
N THR A 295 12.15 -11.86 12.85
CA THR A 295 12.20 -10.43 13.22
C THR A 295 10.79 -9.87 13.24
N LEU A 296 10.54 -8.81 14.02
CA LEU A 296 9.28 -8.09 13.94
C LEU A 296 8.98 -7.62 12.51
N ILE A 297 7.70 -7.60 12.14
CA ILE A 297 7.25 -6.97 10.90
C ILE A 297 7.25 -5.46 11.12
N THR A 298 7.89 -4.73 10.20
CA THR A 298 8.02 -3.27 10.30
C THR A 298 7.36 -2.54 9.13
N ASP A 299 7.36 -1.22 9.19
CA ASP A 299 6.90 -0.30 8.15
C ASP A 299 7.77 -0.28 6.88
N PHE A 300 8.75 -1.19 6.75
CA PHE A 300 9.60 -1.32 5.57
C PHE A 300 8.80 -1.30 4.27
N TYR A 301 9.31 -0.54 3.29
CA TYR A 301 8.72 -0.43 1.96
C TYR A 301 9.79 -0.20 0.89
N SER A 302 9.84 -1.06 -0.14
CA SER A 302 10.82 -0.99 -1.23
C SER A 302 10.92 0.37 -1.91
N TYR A 303 9.82 1.12 -1.94
CA TYR A 303 9.80 2.42 -2.59
C TYR A 303 10.82 3.39 -1.96
N ASN A 304 11.10 3.25 -0.66
CA ASN A 304 12.02 4.10 0.10
C ASN A 304 13.46 3.56 0.17
N THR A 305 13.80 2.56 -0.65
CA THR A 305 15.11 1.88 -0.61
C THR A 305 16.06 2.35 -1.71
N ASN A 306 15.76 3.48 -2.35
CA ASN A 306 16.49 3.97 -3.52
C ASN A 306 17.93 4.36 -3.14
N GLN A 307 18.90 3.66 -3.73
CA GLN A 307 20.31 4.03 -3.66
C GLN A 307 20.71 4.70 -4.97
N SER A 308 21.33 5.87 -4.91
CA SER A 308 21.79 6.60 -6.10
C SER A 308 23.30 6.55 -6.29
N THR A 309 23.77 6.90 -7.49
CA THR A 309 25.20 6.85 -7.88
C THR A 309 26.13 7.66 -6.99
N ASN A 310 25.61 8.68 -6.28
CA ASN A 310 26.41 9.53 -5.40
C ASN A 310 26.22 9.18 -3.92
N SER A 311 25.42 8.17 -3.62
CA SER A 311 25.18 7.71 -2.25
C SER A 311 26.45 7.04 -1.73
N ARG A 312 26.82 7.35 -0.49
CA ARG A 312 27.93 6.64 0.17
C ARG A 312 27.50 5.19 0.38
N SER A 313 28.45 4.26 0.32
CA SER A 313 28.24 2.80 0.47
C SER A 313 27.45 2.39 1.73
N ASP A 314 27.35 3.29 2.71
CA ASP A 314 26.85 3.04 4.05
C ASP A 314 25.48 3.71 4.31
N ASP A 315 24.71 4.01 3.24
CA ASP A 315 23.33 4.56 3.31
C ASP A 315 22.33 3.50 3.85
N SER A 316 22.56 3.11 5.10
CA SER A 316 21.75 2.28 5.99
C SER A 316 20.30 2.76 6.13
N GLY A 317 20.00 3.99 5.69
CA GLY A 317 18.67 4.58 5.60
C GLY A 317 17.65 3.73 4.81
N ALA A 318 18.12 2.98 3.80
CA ALA A 318 17.25 2.15 2.97
C ALA A 318 16.60 0.97 3.74
N LEU A 319 17.19 0.55 4.87
CA LEU A 319 16.71 -0.58 5.66
C LEU A 319 16.28 -0.17 7.08
N SER A 320 16.53 1.08 7.49
CA SER A 320 16.15 1.65 8.79
C SER A 320 14.68 2.08 8.85
N HIS A 321 13.78 1.13 8.63
CA HIS A 321 12.35 1.28 8.85
C HIS A 321 11.99 0.34 10.02
N PRO A 322 12.28 0.75 11.27
CA PRO A 322 12.17 -0.12 12.44
C PRO A 322 10.77 -0.14 13.04
N ASP A 323 9.85 0.68 12.53
CA ASP A 323 8.59 0.92 13.20
C ASP A 323 7.71 -0.32 13.11
N TRP A 324 7.48 -0.97 14.25
CA TRP A 324 6.73 -2.22 14.33
C TRP A 324 5.27 -2.02 13.90
N VAL A 325 4.76 -2.97 13.11
CA VAL A 325 3.37 -2.99 12.65
C VAL A 325 2.75 -4.34 12.98
N GLY A 326 1.88 -4.36 13.99
CA GLY A 326 1.10 -5.53 14.41
C GLY A 326 -0.23 -5.71 13.65
N ASP A 327 -0.69 -4.66 12.98
CA ASP A 327 -1.89 -4.70 12.13
C ASP A 327 -1.59 -5.47 10.85
N LEU A 328 -2.07 -6.72 10.80
CA LEU A 328 -1.77 -7.68 9.75
C LEU A 328 -3.03 -8.20 9.05
N SER A 329 -2.84 -8.70 7.84
CA SER A 329 -3.83 -9.45 7.10
C SER A 329 -3.19 -10.63 6.40
N LEU A 330 -3.94 -11.72 6.29
CA LEU A 330 -3.60 -12.94 5.59
C LEU A 330 -4.61 -13.17 4.47
N SER A 331 -4.13 -13.30 3.24
CA SER A 331 -4.89 -13.83 2.11
C SER A 331 -4.38 -15.22 1.77
N THR A 332 -5.27 -16.12 1.39
CA THR A 332 -4.89 -17.47 0.94
C THR A 332 -6.00 -18.08 0.09
N ARG A 333 -5.62 -19.01 -0.78
CA ARG A 333 -6.55 -19.95 -1.40
C ARG A 333 -6.65 -21.21 -0.54
N LEU A 334 -7.84 -21.45 0.00
CA LEU A 334 -8.21 -22.64 0.75
C LEU A 334 -8.83 -23.69 -0.19
N GLU A 335 -8.23 -24.87 -0.24
CA GLU A 335 -8.79 -26.04 -0.91
C GLU A 335 -9.41 -26.99 0.13
N VAL A 336 -10.72 -27.17 0.11
CA VAL A 336 -11.43 -28.09 1.00
C VAL A 336 -11.66 -29.40 0.27
N LYS A 337 -11.11 -30.50 0.80
CA LYS A 337 -11.28 -31.84 0.22
C LYS A 337 -12.52 -32.55 0.75
N GLU A 338 -12.85 -32.29 2.01
CA GLU A 338 -14.02 -32.82 2.68
C GLU A 338 -14.67 -31.71 3.52
N ALA A 339 -16.00 -31.58 3.43
CA ALA A 339 -16.78 -30.62 4.21
C ALA A 339 -16.95 -31.09 5.67
N LYS A 340 -15.84 -31.23 6.38
CA LYS A 340 -15.78 -31.66 7.77
C LYS A 340 -14.62 -30.99 8.51
N GLY A 341 -14.77 -30.85 9.82
CA GLY A 341 -13.75 -30.28 10.69
C GLY A 341 -13.72 -28.75 10.62
N ILE A 342 -12.64 -28.20 11.15
CA ILE A 342 -12.46 -26.77 11.38
C ILE A 342 -11.18 -26.31 10.70
N VAL A 343 -11.24 -25.15 10.06
CA VAL A 343 -10.07 -24.39 9.65
C VAL A 343 -10.07 -23.06 10.40
N GLN A 344 -8.91 -22.66 10.92
CA GLN A 344 -8.74 -21.42 11.65
C GLN A 344 -7.57 -20.62 11.06
N PHE A 345 -7.77 -19.33 10.88
CA PHE A 345 -6.75 -18.36 10.51
C PHE A 345 -6.42 -17.51 11.74
N GLU A 346 -5.14 -17.31 12.02
CA GLU A 346 -4.67 -16.58 13.19
C GLU A 346 -3.74 -15.44 12.78
N LEU A 347 -3.89 -14.31 13.46
CA LEU A 347 -3.01 -13.15 13.45
C LEU A 347 -2.70 -12.76 14.89
N VAL A 348 -1.43 -12.54 15.22
CA VAL A 348 -0.98 -12.12 16.54
C VAL A 348 -0.63 -10.63 16.49
N GLU A 349 -1.11 -9.90 17.50
CA GLU A 349 -0.76 -8.51 17.74
C GLU A 349 -0.51 -8.31 19.23
N GLY A 350 0.73 -7.97 19.60
CA GLY A 350 1.13 -7.76 20.98
C GLY A 350 0.84 -8.95 21.89
N GLY A 351 1.11 -10.16 21.39
CA GLY A 351 0.83 -11.42 22.07
C GLY A 351 -0.64 -11.86 22.06
N VAL A 352 -1.57 -11.01 21.65
CA VAL A 352 -3.00 -11.32 21.56
C VAL A 352 -3.30 -12.07 20.28
N ARG A 353 -3.98 -13.22 20.40
CA ARG A 353 -4.37 -14.04 19.24
C ARG A 353 -5.71 -13.59 18.70
N ASN A 354 -5.72 -13.09 17.48
CA ASN A 354 -6.91 -12.74 16.71
C ASN A 354 -7.22 -13.86 15.72
N GLN A 355 -8.43 -14.41 15.76
CA GLN A 355 -8.75 -15.65 15.07
C GLN A 355 -10.03 -15.52 14.26
N ALA A 356 -10.01 -16.07 13.05
CA ALA A 356 -11.20 -16.40 12.28
C ALA A 356 -11.30 -17.91 12.16
N GLU A 357 -12.42 -18.47 12.62
CA GLU A 357 -12.71 -19.90 12.54
C GLU A 357 -13.81 -20.14 11.53
N ILE A 358 -13.63 -21.13 10.66
CA ILE A 358 -14.64 -21.63 9.73
C ILE A 358 -14.89 -23.10 10.06
N ASN A 359 -16.12 -23.43 10.43
CA ASN A 359 -16.58 -24.80 10.57
C ASN A 359 -17.05 -25.29 9.20
N LEU A 360 -16.32 -26.25 8.65
CA LEU A 360 -16.54 -26.78 7.30
C LEU A 360 -17.76 -27.72 7.23
N ALA A 361 -18.22 -28.24 8.38
CA ALA A 361 -19.35 -29.16 8.44
C ALA A 361 -20.71 -28.45 8.36
N ASP A 362 -20.86 -27.32 9.04
CA ASP A 362 -22.11 -26.55 9.06
C ASP A 362 -22.07 -25.26 8.21
N GLY A 363 -20.90 -24.92 7.65
CA GLY A 363 -20.75 -23.71 6.83
C GLY A 363 -20.93 -22.43 7.64
N THR A 364 -20.36 -22.37 8.84
CA THR A 364 -20.43 -21.18 9.70
C THR A 364 -19.05 -20.66 10.09
N ALA A 365 -18.95 -19.36 10.31
CA ALA A 365 -17.73 -18.69 10.73
C ALA A 365 -17.91 -17.86 12.01
N SER A 366 -16.84 -17.70 12.79
CA SER A 366 -16.79 -16.83 13.96
C SER A 366 -15.45 -16.09 14.05
N LEU A 367 -15.46 -14.93 14.70
CA LEU A 367 -14.27 -14.15 15.03
C LEU A 367 -14.07 -14.13 16.53
N SER A 368 -12.84 -14.36 16.97
CA SER A 368 -12.47 -14.35 18.39
C SER A 368 -11.14 -13.64 18.63
N ARG A 369 -10.98 -13.13 19.85
CA ARG A 369 -9.77 -12.49 20.35
C ARG A 369 -9.40 -13.12 21.68
N ASP A 370 -8.19 -13.66 21.76
CA ASP A 370 -7.67 -14.40 22.93
C ASP A 370 -8.63 -15.50 23.42
N GLY A 371 -9.16 -16.29 22.48
CA GLY A 371 -10.14 -17.35 22.74
C GLY A 371 -11.55 -16.86 23.09
N LYS A 372 -11.80 -15.56 23.21
CA LYS A 372 -13.12 -14.99 23.49
C LYS A 372 -13.82 -14.61 22.19
N PRO A 373 -15.04 -15.09 21.90
CA PRO A 373 -15.76 -14.72 20.70
C PRO A 373 -16.19 -13.24 20.75
N LEU A 374 -16.08 -12.53 19.61
CA LEU A 374 -16.52 -11.14 19.48
C LEU A 374 -18.04 -11.01 19.23
N SER A 375 -18.71 -12.12 18.89
CA SER A 375 -20.16 -12.20 18.72
C SER A 375 -20.65 -13.53 19.29
N SER A 376 -21.85 -13.54 19.87
CA SER A 376 -22.52 -14.76 20.31
C SER A 376 -23.00 -15.64 19.16
N GLU A 377 -23.22 -15.04 17.98
CA GLU A 377 -23.72 -15.73 16.80
C GLU A 377 -22.60 -15.98 15.78
N ARG A 378 -22.62 -17.19 15.19
CA ARG A 378 -21.77 -17.53 14.04
C ARG A 378 -22.46 -17.08 12.75
N ALA A 379 -21.70 -16.54 11.82
CA ALA A 379 -22.23 -16.10 10.53
C ALA A 379 -22.19 -17.25 9.51
N ALA A 380 -23.22 -17.35 8.66
CA ALA A 380 -23.22 -18.30 7.57
C ALA A 380 -22.16 -17.94 6.51
N VAL A 381 -21.38 -18.93 6.07
CA VAL A 381 -20.33 -18.80 5.06
C VAL A 381 -20.45 -19.93 4.02
N SER A 382 -20.34 -19.58 2.75
CA SER A 382 -20.49 -20.53 1.64
C SER A 382 -19.18 -21.26 1.31
N VAL A 383 -18.59 -21.93 2.31
CA VAL A 383 -17.41 -22.79 2.11
C VAL A 383 -17.88 -24.24 1.95
N GLY A 384 -17.58 -24.86 0.82
CA GLY A 384 -17.89 -26.25 0.51
C GLY A 384 -16.64 -27.00 0.04
N VAL A 385 -16.82 -28.20 -0.53
CA VAL A 385 -15.71 -28.89 -1.21
C VAL A 385 -15.32 -28.09 -2.46
N GLY A 386 -14.03 -27.77 -2.59
CA GLY A 386 -13.53 -26.94 -3.67
C GLY A 386 -12.52 -25.89 -3.21
N SER A 387 -12.27 -24.92 -4.08
CA SER A 387 -11.30 -23.85 -3.87
C SER A 387 -12.01 -22.55 -3.51
N HIS A 388 -11.55 -21.89 -2.44
CA HIS A 388 -12.12 -20.67 -1.88
C HIS A 388 -11.03 -19.64 -1.62
N ASP A 389 -11.27 -18.38 -2.00
CA ASP A 389 -10.37 -17.28 -1.68
C ASP A 389 -10.75 -16.71 -0.30
N VAL A 390 -9.82 -16.74 0.64
CA VAL A 390 -10.03 -16.26 2.02
C VAL A 390 -9.13 -15.05 2.28
N TYR A 391 -9.70 -14.01 2.87
CA TYR A 391 -8.99 -12.86 3.41
C TYR A 391 -9.42 -12.63 4.86
N PHE A 392 -8.46 -12.69 5.77
CA PHE A 392 -8.62 -12.39 7.19
C PHE A 392 -7.70 -11.23 7.58
N ALA A 393 -8.20 -10.26 8.34
CA ALA A 393 -7.42 -9.10 8.75
C ALA A 393 -7.75 -8.67 10.17
N ASN A 394 -6.73 -8.17 10.85
CA ASN A 394 -6.81 -7.42 12.09
C ASN A 394 -6.17 -6.04 11.88
N PHE A 395 -6.94 -5.05 11.43
CA PHE A 395 -6.48 -3.65 11.32
C PHE A 395 -7.44 -2.74 12.10
N ASP A 396 -6.93 -1.61 12.58
CA ASP A 396 -7.69 -0.54 13.25
C ASP A 396 -8.64 -1.06 14.35
N ASN A 397 -8.18 -2.02 15.17
CA ASN A 397 -8.99 -2.69 16.21
C ASN A 397 -10.29 -3.29 15.68
N ARG A 398 -10.21 -3.98 14.53
CA ARG A 398 -11.34 -4.66 13.89
C ARG A 398 -10.92 -5.93 13.15
N LEU A 399 -11.58 -7.04 13.48
CA LEU A 399 -11.43 -8.31 12.80
C LEU A 399 -12.35 -8.39 11.58
N SER A 400 -11.78 -8.66 10.41
CA SER A 400 -12.51 -8.70 9.14
C SER A 400 -12.28 -10.04 8.44
N LEU A 401 -13.37 -10.66 7.95
CA LEU A 401 -13.31 -11.91 7.18
C LEU A 401 -14.07 -11.73 5.86
N VAL A 402 -13.40 -12.06 4.76
CA VAL A 402 -13.97 -12.11 3.41
C VAL A 402 -13.70 -13.50 2.83
N VAL A 403 -14.74 -14.11 2.29
CA VAL A 403 -14.66 -15.40 1.59
C VAL A 403 -15.29 -15.26 0.22
N ASP A 404 -14.57 -15.63 -0.84
CA ASP A 404 -15.00 -15.51 -2.25
C ASP A 404 -15.53 -14.12 -2.60
N GLY A 405 -14.86 -13.09 -2.09
CA GLY A 405 -15.23 -11.69 -2.29
C GLY A 405 -16.40 -11.18 -1.44
N LYS A 406 -17.10 -12.05 -0.69
CA LYS A 406 -18.18 -11.67 0.23
C LYS A 406 -17.63 -11.36 1.61
N ALA A 407 -17.89 -10.15 2.11
CA ALA A 407 -17.57 -9.78 3.48
C ALA A 407 -18.57 -10.41 4.46
N ILE A 408 -18.08 -11.28 5.35
CA ILE A 408 -18.93 -12.14 6.19
C ILE A 408 -19.57 -11.37 7.35
N PHE A 409 -18.86 -10.37 7.87
CA PHE A 409 -19.29 -9.54 9.00
C PHE A 409 -19.39 -8.05 8.62
N GLY A 410 -19.84 -7.74 7.41
CA GLY A 410 -19.79 -6.36 6.88
C GLY A 410 -18.34 -5.87 6.82
N ASP A 411 -18.05 -4.70 7.40
CA ASP A 411 -16.67 -4.21 7.48
C ASP A 411 -15.81 -4.96 8.52
N GLY A 412 -16.42 -5.75 9.42
CA GLY A 412 -15.75 -6.53 10.46
C GLY A 412 -16.36 -6.33 11.85
N LEU A 413 -15.91 -7.12 12.82
CA LEU A 413 -16.27 -6.98 14.24
C LEU A 413 -15.20 -6.19 14.97
N ALA A 414 -15.58 -5.03 15.50
CA ALA A 414 -14.69 -4.16 16.24
C ALA A 414 -14.48 -4.68 17.67
N TYR A 415 -13.35 -4.33 18.24
CA TYR A 415 -13.07 -4.51 19.66
C TYR A 415 -12.46 -3.23 20.23
N ASP A 416 -12.56 -3.08 21.54
CA ASP A 416 -11.95 -1.96 22.24
C ASP A 416 -10.53 -2.30 22.71
N GLU A 417 -9.72 -1.27 22.75
CA GLU A 417 -8.37 -1.30 23.28
C GLU A 417 -8.28 -0.24 24.38
N ASP A 418 -7.58 -0.57 25.46
CA ASP A 418 -7.30 0.38 26.52
C ASP A 418 -6.25 1.39 26.05
N LEU A 419 -6.69 2.61 25.73
CA LEU A 419 -5.80 3.67 25.30
C LEU A 419 -4.85 4.16 26.42
N ALA A 420 -5.01 3.73 27.67
CA ALA A 420 -4.01 4.03 28.70
C ALA A 420 -2.76 3.14 28.58
N THR A 421 -2.89 1.96 27.98
CA THR A 421 -1.82 0.97 27.89
C THR A 421 -1.28 0.94 26.45
N ALA A 422 0.04 0.87 26.27
CA ALA A 422 0.63 0.68 24.95
C ALA A 422 0.57 -0.80 24.56
N VAL A 423 0.06 -1.12 23.37
CA VAL A 423 0.24 -2.45 22.78
C VAL A 423 1.68 -2.57 22.33
N LEU A 424 2.38 -3.57 22.85
CA LEU A 424 3.79 -3.83 22.58
C LEU A 424 3.95 -5.22 21.99
N PRO A 425 4.92 -5.43 21.09
CA PRO A 425 5.20 -6.76 20.59
C PRO A 425 5.73 -7.66 21.71
N THR A 426 5.50 -8.95 21.53
CA THR A 426 5.97 -10.05 22.38
C THR A 426 6.73 -11.07 21.52
N ASP A 427 7.28 -12.11 22.14
CA ASP A 427 7.87 -13.25 21.42
C ASP A 427 6.91 -13.87 20.39
N ALA A 428 5.59 -13.81 20.63
CA ALA A 428 4.61 -14.34 19.70
C ALA A 428 4.52 -13.55 18.39
N ASP A 429 4.87 -12.25 18.41
CA ASP A 429 4.88 -11.36 17.25
C ASP A 429 6.07 -11.64 16.30
N LEU A 430 7.03 -12.45 16.73
CA LEU A 430 8.07 -13.01 15.85
C LEU A 430 7.54 -14.10 14.89
N ALA A 431 6.36 -14.65 15.18
CA ALA A 431 5.69 -15.65 14.36
C ALA A 431 4.18 -15.35 14.22
N PRO A 432 3.80 -14.20 13.62
CA PRO A 432 2.52 -13.55 13.92
C PRO A 432 1.33 -14.07 13.12
N SER A 433 1.49 -15.09 12.27
CA SER A 433 0.37 -15.61 11.46
C SER A 433 0.39 -17.12 11.37
N ALA A 434 -0.79 -17.74 11.37
CA ALA A 434 -0.91 -19.18 11.19
C ALA A 434 -2.22 -19.59 10.51
N VAL A 435 -2.18 -20.78 9.92
CA VAL A 435 -3.37 -21.55 9.52
C VAL A 435 -3.39 -22.85 10.31
N ARG A 436 -4.53 -23.18 10.91
CA ARG A 436 -4.76 -24.41 11.66
C ARG A 436 -5.86 -25.24 11.03
N ALA A 437 -5.70 -26.56 11.10
CA ALA A 437 -6.69 -27.53 10.68
C ALA A 437 -6.96 -28.53 11.82
N GLU A 438 -8.23 -28.78 12.13
CA GLU A 438 -8.66 -29.77 13.12
C GLU A 438 -9.76 -30.67 12.55
N GLY A 439 -9.57 -31.98 12.58
CA GLY A 439 -10.49 -32.95 11.98
C GLY A 439 -10.79 -32.71 10.49
N ALA A 440 -9.89 -32.05 9.76
CA ALA A 440 -10.14 -31.51 8.42
C ALA A 440 -9.12 -32.03 7.40
N SER A 441 -9.54 -32.19 6.15
CA SER A 441 -8.64 -32.44 5.02
C SER A 441 -8.67 -31.26 4.06
N ILE A 442 -7.59 -30.48 4.08
CA ILE A 442 -7.50 -29.20 3.38
C ILE A 442 -6.14 -28.99 2.72
N GLY A 443 -6.10 -28.09 1.75
CA GLY A 443 -4.89 -27.48 1.21
C GLY A 443 -4.94 -25.96 1.36
N VAL A 444 -3.78 -25.33 1.48
CA VAL A 444 -3.64 -23.87 1.41
C VAL A 444 -2.52 -23.47 0.47
N SER A 445 -2.77 -22.44 -0.31
CA SER A 445 -1.81 -21.87 -1.27
C SER A 445 -2.00 -20.36 -1.37
N ASP A 446 -1.19 -19.68 -2.17
CA ASP A 446 -1.28 -18.23 -2.40
C ASP A 446 -1.29 -17.43 -1.08
N LEU A 447 -0.46 -17.86 -0.11
CA LEU A 447 -0.33 -17.25 1.21
C LEU A 447 0.35 -15.88 1.08
N VAL A 448 -0.43 -14.82 1.30
CA VAL A 448 0.02 -13.42 1.22
C VAL A 448 -0.23 -12.71 2.53
N LEU A 449 0.83 -12.27 3.18
CA LEU A 449 0.78 -11.34 4.31
C LEU A 449 0.89 -9.90 3.83
N LYS A 450 0.01 -9.06 4.36
CA LYS A 450 0.11 -7.60 4.25
C LYS A 450 -0.04 -6.97 5.64
N ARG A 451 0.51 -5.79 5.79
CA ARG A 451 0.35 -4.95 6.98
C ARG A 451 -0.45 -3.70 6.66
N ASP A 452 -0.86 -2.98 7.69
CA ASP A 452 -1.39 -1.63 7.54
C ASP A 452 -0.28 -0.59 7.30
N ILE A 453 -0.68 0.64 6.97
CA ILE A 453 0.18 1.82 6.94
C ILE A 453 0.47 2.25 8.37
N TYR A 454 1.75 2.38 8.70
CA TYR A 454 2.19 2.99 9.94
C TYR A 454 2.37 4.50 9.74
N TYR A 455 1.48 5.32 10.30
CA TYR A 455 1.61 6.78 10.28
C TYR A 455 2.65 7.23 11.30
N THR A 456 3.86 7.58 10.85
CA THR A 456 4.93 8.08 11.72
C THR A 456 4.56 9.44 12.33
N LEU A 457 5.11 9.76 13.49
CA LEU A 457 4.91 11.05 14.15
C LEU A 457 5.70 12.17 13.47
N THR A 458 6.88 11.83 12.95
CA THR A 458 7.80 12.78 12.30
C THR A 458 8.27 12.22 10.95
N PRO A 459 7.72 12.69 9.81
CA PRO A 459 8.19 12.27 8.50
C PRO A 459 9.71 12.42 8.35
N GLY A 460 10.35 11.41 7.77
CA GLY A 460 11.78 11.31 7.52
C GLY A 460 12.61 10.78 8.68
N HIS A 461 11.99 10.47 9.83
CA HIS A 461 12.66 9.94 11.02
C HIS A 461 11.88 8.74 11.56
N PRO A 462 12.56 7.68 12.02
CA PRO A 462 11.91 6.62 12.79
C PRO A 462 11.25 7.19 14.04
N ASP A 463 10.10 6.63 14.42
CA ASP A 463 9.43 7.07 15.64
C ASP A 463 10.17 6.59 16.89
N TYR A 464 10.73 5.39 16.80
CA TYR A 464 11.43 4.74 17.90
C TYR A 464 12.90 5.16 18.00
N ASP A 465 13.25 6.42 17.73
CA ASP A 465 14.62 6.91 17.91
C ASP A 465 15.15 6.67 19.34
N SER A 466 14.28 6.66 20.36
CA SER A 466 14.64 6.30 21.76
C SER A 466 14.70 4.80 22.06
N PHE A 467 14.22 3.93 21.15
CA PHE A 467 14.49 2.48 21.23
C PHE A 467 15.98 2.19 21.06
N TRP A 468 16.68 3.16 20.49
CA TRP A 468 18.08 3.20 20.23
C TRP A 468 18.72 4.19 21.20
N ASP A 469 19.16 3.75 22.39
CA ASP A 469 19.99 4.66 23.22
C ASP A 469 21.28 5.03 22.45
N ASP A 470 21.95 6.15 22.78
CA ASP A 470 23.15 6.63 22.08
C ASP A 470 24.27 5.55 21.98
N GLU A 471 24.25 4.56 22.87
CA GLU A 471 25.17 3.41 22.88
C GLU A 471 24.75 2.28 21.92
N HIS A 472 23.45 2.12 21.66
CA HIS A 472 22.82 1.00 20.94
C HIS A 472 22.06 1.42 19.67
N ILE A 473 22.26 2.63 19.16
CA ILE A 473 21.83 2.98 17.81
C ILE A 473 22.43 1.99 16.81
N PRO A 474 21.60 1.23 16.07
CA PRO A 474 22.08 0.18 15.19
C PRO A 474 22.90 0.87 14.10
N ARG A 475 24.20 0.59 14.11
CA ARG A 475 25.17 1.15 13.17
C ARG A 475 25.20 0.34 11.88
N THR A 476 24.66 -0.87 11.94
CA THR A 476 24.59 -1.80 10.81
C THR A 476 23.18 -2.37 10.67
N THR A 477 22.85 -2.80 9.45
CA THR A 477 21.63 -3.56 9.16
C THR A 477 21.53 -4.84 10.01
N VAL A 478 22.67 -5.45 10.33
CA VAL A 478 22.75 -6.65 11.17
C VAL A 478 22.25 -6.34 12.58
N GLU A 479 22.80 -5.29 13.22
CA GLU A 479 22.40 -4.85 14.55
C GLU A 479 20.91 -4.49 14.62
N LEU A 480 20.39 -3.80 13.59
CA LEU A 480 18.96 -3.50 13.49
C LEU A 480 18.11 -4.78 13.55
N PHE A 481 18.44 -5.78 12.72
CA PHE A 481 17.69 -7.03 12.72
C PHE A 481 17.93 -7.89 13.97
N ASP A 482 19.05 -7.72 14.67
CA ASP A 482 19.29 -8.40 15.95
C ASP A 482 18.38 -7.82 17.03
N ASN A 483 18.23 -6.49 17.06
CA ASN A 483 17.33 -5.82 17.98
C ASN A 483 15.85 -6.11 17.68
N LEU A 484 15.46 -6.15 16.41
CA LEU A 484 14.10 -6.53 15.98
C LEU A 484 13.78 -8.02 16.21
N ALA A 485 14.78 -8.86 16.50
CA ALA A 485 14.61 -10.27 16.82
C ALA A 485 14.69 -10.56 18.33
N ASN A 486 14.96 -9.57 19.17
CA ASN A 486 15.23 -9.75 20.59
C ASN A 486 14.07 -9.21 21.45
N PRO A 487 13.23 -10.09 22.02
CA PRO A 487 12.09 -9.65 22.81
C PRO A 487 12.44 -8.85 24.07
N ALA A 488 13.64 -9.03 24.61
CA ALA A 488 14.11 -8.23 25.75
C ALA A 488 14.24 -6.73 25.42
N ARG A 489 14.24 -6.36 24.13
CA ARG A 489 14.28 -4.96 23.67
C ARG A 489 12.88 -4.38 23.43
N PHE A 490 11.82 -5.18 23.30
CA PHE A 490 10.51 -4.70 22.85
C PHE A 490 9.84 -3.69 23.80
N ALA A 491 10.16 -3.74 25.10
CA ALA A 491 9.67 -2.78 26.08
C ALA A 491 10.06 -1.32 25.76
N PHE A 492 11.17 -1.09 25.04
CA PHE A 492 11.57 0.25 24.64
C PHE A 492 10.62 0.90 23.62
N LEU A 493 9.83 0.09 22.90
CA LEU A 493 8.81 0.58 21.96
C LEU A 493 7.64 1.27 22.68
N ALA A 494 7.48 1.11 24.00
CA ALA A 494 6.44 1.84 24.74
C ALA A 494 6.73 3.32 24.92
N ASN A 495 7.98 3.75 24.76
CA ASN A 495 8.41 5.12 25.05
C ASN A 495 8.11 6.08 23.90
N LEU A 496 6.91 5.99 23.32
CA LEU A 496 6.49 6.81 22.18
C LEU A 496 5.22 7.62 22.55
N PRO A 497 5.36 8.89 22.96
CA PRO A 497 4.20 9.72 23.25
C PRO A 497 3.38 9.96 21.97
N PRO A 498 2.04 9.98 22.05
CA PRO A 498 1.20 10.30 20.90
C PRO A 498 1.40 11.76 20.46
N LYS A 499 1.12 12.05 19.19
CA LYS A 499 1.10 13.42 18.65
C LYS A 499 -0.32 13.82 18.28
N GLU A 500 -0.74 15.00 18.75
CA GLU A 500 -2.09 15.51 18.55
C GLU A 500 -2.11 16.73 17.64
N TYR A 501 -3.21 16.86 16.89
CA TYR A 501 -3.45 17.91 15.93
C TYR A 501 -4.89 18.40 16.09
N SER A 502 -5.05 19.60 16.62
CA SER A 502 -6.34 20.29 16.63
C SER A 502 -6.62 20.86 15.25
N ILE A 503 -7.83 20.65 14.74
CA ILE A 503 -8.23 21.09 13.40
C ILE A 503 -9.39 22.08 13.54
N GLY A 504 -9.18 23.30 13.08
CA GLY A 504 -10.17 24.36 13.11
C GLY A 504 -11.37 24.11 12.19
N GLU A 505 -12.42 24.90 12.39
CA GLU A 505 -13.58 24.93 11.52
C GLU A 505 -13.18 25.23 10.07
N ASN A 506 -13.77 24.51 9.11
CA ASN A 506 -13.43 24.56 7.68
C ASN A 506 -11.96 24.31 7.31
N ARG A 507 -11.24 23.52 8.13
CA ARG A 507 -9.86 23.10 7.88
C ARG A 507 -9.75 21.58 7.86
N PHE A 508 -8.72 21.09 7.20
CA PHE A 508 -8.49 19.66 7.00
C PHE A 508 -7.05 19.30 7.33
N LEU A 509 -6.81 18.05 7.65
CA LEU A 509 -5.46 17.50 7.83
C LEU A 509 -5.22 16.39 6.81
N MET A 510 -4.10 16.49 6.11
CA MET A 510 -3.78 15.69 4.94
C MET A 510 -2.51 14.87 5.20
N LEU A 511 -2.57 13.54 5.07
CA LEU A 511 -1.43 12.64 5.24
C LEU A 511 -1.10 11.90 3.95
N GLY A 512 0.17 11.58 3.74
CA GLY A 512 0.59 10.73 2.63
C GLY A 512 0.57 9.25 3.00
N ASP A 513 0.24 8.40 2.05
CA ASP A 513 0.25 6.96 2.24
C ASP A 513 1.68 6.38 2.33
N ASN A 514 2.68 7.06 1.73
CA ASN A 514 4.10 6.79 1.99
C ASN A 514 4.55 7.54 3.24
N SER A 515 3.91 7.22 4.37
CA SER A 515 3.99 7.95 5.62
C SER A 515 5.43 8.36 6.03
N PRO A 516 6.44 7.48 6.02
CA PRO A 516 7.81 7.84 6.43
C PRO A 516 8.46 8.90 5.54
N MET A 517 8.13 8.95 4.24
CA MET A 517 8.79 9.83 3.26
C MET A 517 7.83 10.86 2.65
N SER A 518 6.72 11.15 3.33
CA SER A 518 5.71 12.06 2.87
C SER A 518 5.90 13.47 3.45
N ARG A 519 6.15 14.45 2.57
CA ARG A 519 6.02 15.88 2.89
C ARG A 519 4.53 16.24 2.97
N ASP A 520 3.94 16.04 4.15
CA ASP A 520 2.53 16.29 4.43
C ASP A 520 2.32 17.10 5.71
N SER A 521 1.07 17.26 6.15
CA SER A 521 0.65 18.09 7.27
C SER A 521 1.51 17.94 8.53
N ARG A 522 2.13 16.78 8.76
CA ARG A 522 2.96 16.52 9.96
C ARG A 522 4.30 17.26 9.95
N GLY A 523 4.80 17.62 8.77
CA GLY A 523 6.14 18.15 8.54
C GLY A 523 6.19 19.58 8.01
N TRP A 524 5.06 20.30 8.00
CA TRP A 524 4.98 21.70 7.58
C TRP A 524 5.25 22.67 8.74
N ASN A 525 5.62 23.89 8.41
CA ASN A 525 5.90 24.99 9.33
C ASN A 525 4.90 26.15 9.14
N ASN A 526 5.17 27.30 9.78
CA ASN A 526 4.29 28.48 9.75
C ASN A 526 4.99 29.70 9.11
N GLU A 527 6.03 29.50 8.30
CA GLU A 527 6.85 30.60 7.76
C GLU A 527 6.11 31.43 6.71
N ASP A 528 5.06 30.88 6.12
CA ASP A 528 4.16 31.58 5.21
C ASP A 528 3.11 32.45 5.92
N ARG A 529 2.99 32.33 7.25
CA ARG A 529 2.03 33.11 8.06
C ARG A 529 2.54 34.51 8.36
N ARG A 530 1.59 35.43 8.45
CA ARG A 530 1.82 36.82 8.82
C ARG A 530 1.04 37.21 10.08
N ASP A 531 1.78 37.60 11.09
CA ASP A 531 1.28 38.19 12.33
C ASP A 531 0.99 39.68 12.09
N LEU A 532 -0.30 40.04 12.01
CA LEU A 532 -0.75 41.42 11.81
C LEU A 532 -0.40 42.36 12.98
N SER A 533 -0.03 41.82 14.15
CA SER A 533 0.39 42.62 15.30
C SER A 533 1.86 43.06 15.24
N LYS A 534 2.65 42.51 14.30
CA LYS A 534 4.08 42.81 14.13
C LYS A 534 4.33 43.60 12.83
N PRO A 535 5.39 44.44 12.78
CA PRO A 535 5.85 45.06 11.54
C PRO A 535 6.16 43.99 10.47
N ILE A 536 6.07 44.38 9.19
CA ILE A 536 6.52 43.53 8.09
C ILE A 536 8.05 43.54 8.08
N ASP A 537 8.66 42.39 8.30
CA ASP A 537 10.11 42.14 8.17
C ASP A 537 10.35 40.78 7.50
N GLU A 538 11.61 40.37 7.31
CA GLU A 538 11.95 39.07 6.69
C GLU A 538 11.32 37.86 7.41
N ARG A 539 11.02 37.97 8.71
CA ARG A 539 10.42 36.89 9.51
C ARG A 539 8.88 36.97 9.60
N ASN A 540 8.28 38.03 9.06
CA ASN A 540 6.84 38.30 9.08
C ASN A 540 6.33 38.81 7.72
N ALA A 541 6.98 38.39 6.63
CA ALA A 541 6.62 38.74 5.26
C ALA A 541 5.64 37.74 4.60
N GLY A 542 5.11 36.79 5.38
CA GLY A 542 4.17 35.77 4.91
C GLY A 542 2.93 36.34 4.22
N TRP A 543 2.31 35.53 3.36
CA TRP A 543 1.11 35.92 2.62
C TRP A 543 -0.17 35.58 3.39
N ASP A 544 -0.16 34.54 4.24
CA ASP A 544 -1.34 34.04 4.94
C ASP A 544 -1.57 34.80 6.24
N THR A 545 -2.67 35.54 6.32
CA THR A 545 -3.06 36.30 7.52
C THR A 545 -3.99 35.51 8.44
N SER A 546 -4.27 34.24 8.15
CA SER A 546 -5.13 33.39 8.97
C SER A 546 -4.46 32.92 10.27
N ASP A 547 -5.28 32.46 11.21
CA ASP A 547 -4.85 31.87 12.47
C ASP A 547 -4.60 30.36 12.38
N ARG A 548 -4.42 29.80 11.17
CA ARG A 548 -4.24 28.36 10.98
C ARG A 548 -2.99 27.80 11.65
N ALA A 549 -3.07 26.58 12.13
CA ALA A 549 -1.89 25.81 12.50
C ALA A 549 -1.13 25.32 11.24
N SER A 550 0.14 24.95 11.42
CA SER A 550 1.01 24.59 10.30
C SER A 550 0.52 23.36 9.53
N TRP A 551 -0.14 22.43 10.22
CA TRP A 551 -0.64 21.17 9.66
C TRP A 551 -1.98 21.31 8.93
N GLU A 552 -2.63 22.47 8.98
CA GLU A 552 -3.98 22.66 8.47
C GLU A 552 -3.99 23.06 6.99
N VAL A 553 -4.92 22.46 6.25
CA VAL A 553 -5.28 22.86 4.89
C VAL A 553 -6.64 23.56 4.93
N PRO A 554 -6.69 24.89 4.72
CA PRO A 554 -7.95 25.62 4.59
C PRO A 554 -8.82 25.12 3.44
N ARG A 555 -10.15 25.13 3.60
CA ARG A 555 -11.09 24.65 2.58
C ARG A 555 -10.93 25.33 1.21
N ASN A 556 -10.60 26.61 1.18
CA ASN A 556 -10.40 27.37 -0.06
C ASN A 556 -9.12 26.97 -0.85
N LEU A 557 -8.24 26.15 -0.25
CA LEU A 557 -7.09 25.57 -0.94
C LEU A 557 -7.40 24.20 -1.57
N LEU A 558 -8.54 23.58 -1.26
CA LEU A 558 -8.92 22.30 -1.87
C LEU A 558 -9.28 22.48 -3.34
N THR A 559 -8.68 21.66 -4.19
CA THR A 559 -8.95 21.64 -5.64
C THR A 559 -10.02 20.61 -5.97
N GLY A 560 -9.83 19.35 -5.55
CA GLY A 560 -10.72 18.26 -5.95
C GLY A 560 -10.32 16.88 -5.44
N LYS A 561 -11.19 15.91 -5.66
CA LYS A 561 -11.00 14.49 -5.33
C LYS A 561 -10.40 13.73 -6.51
N ALA A 562 -9.24 13.11 -6.30
CA ALA A 562 -8.66 12.18 -7.27
C ALA A 562 -9.46 10.88 -7.27
N PHE A 563 -9.92 10.42 -8.44
CA PHE A 563 -10.81 9.25 -8.53
C PHE A 563 -10.32 8.14 -9.45
N PHE A 564 -9.41 8.41 -10.41
CA PHE A 564 -8.97 7.39 -11.36
C PHE A 564 -7.53 7.59 -11.82
N VAL A 565 -6.75 6.50 -11.82
CA VAL A 565 -5.46 6.42 -12.51
C VAL A 565 -5.74 5.95 -13.93
N TYR A 566 -5.72 6.87 -14.89
CA TYR A 566 -6.03 6.56 -16.29
C TYR A 566 -4.81 6.16 -17.11
N TRP A 567 -3.62 6.55 -16.66
CA TRP A 567 -2.37 6.15 -17.30
C TRP A 567 -1.26 6.08 -16.26
N PRO A 568 -0.87 4.87 -15.81
CA PRO A 568 0.27 4.68 -14.92
C PRO A 568 1.57 5.03 -15.67
N HIS A 569 2.00 4.16 -16.59
CA HIS A 569 3.09 4.41 -17.53
C HIS A 569 2.99 3.43 -18.71
N GLY A 570 3.89 3.56 -19.70
CA GLY A 570 4.06 2.55 -20.74
C GLY A 570 4.78 1.32 -20.18
N LYS A 571 4.24 0.13 -20.43
CA LYS A 571 4.87 -1.15 -20.09
C LYS A 571 5.59 -1.71 -21.32
N PRO A 572 6.92 -1.81 -21.31
CA PRO A 572 7.67 -2.42 -22.40
C PRO A 572 7.22 -3.87 -22.64
N PHE A 573 7.18 -4.30 -23.91
CA PHE A 573 6.86 -5.69 -24.27
C PHE A 573 7.63 -6.13 -25.52
N GLY A 574 7.75 -7.43 -25.75
CA GLY A 574 8.44 -7.95 -26.93
C GLY A 574 9.96 -7.68 -26.89
N PRO A 575 10.61 -7.49 -28.05
CA PRO A 575 12.04 -7.22 -28.12
C PRO A 575 12.42 -5.94 -27.36
N ASP A 576 13.48 -5.98 -26.53
CA ASP A 576 13.96 -4.82 -25.75
C ASP A 576 14.74 -3.85 -26.65
N ILE A 577 14.06 -3.06 -27.47
CA ILE A 577 14.68 -2.01 -28.30
C ILE A 577 14.74 -0.72 -27.48
N ARG A 578 15.95 -0.30 -27.11
CA ARG A 578 16.19 0.92 -26.33
C ARG A 578 16.49 2.09 -27.25
N LEU A 579 15.65 3.13 -27.21
CA LEU A 579 15.91 4.39 -27.91
C LEU A 579 16.59 5.42 -26.99
N SER A 580 16.39 5.28 -25.68
CA SER A 580 17.14 6.00 -24.63
C SER A 580 17.22 5.11 -23.37
N PRO A 581 17.98 5.50 -22.33
CA PRO A 581 18.03 4.74 -21.07
C PRO A 581 16.67 4.49 -20.41
N ASP A 582 15.70 5.39 -20.61
CA ASP A 582 14.37 5.33 -20.00
C ASP A 582 13.24 5.05 -21.01
N PHE A 583 13.53 5.06 -22.31
CA PHE A 583 12.52 4.83 -23.35
C PHE A 583 12.78 3.54 -24.13
N ARG A 584 11.87 2.59 -23.93
CA ARG A 584 11.89 1.25 -24.53
C ARG A 584 10.70 1.06 -25.46
N VAL A 585 10.93 0.45 -26.63
CA VAL A 585 9.90 0.12 -27.62
C VAL A 585 10.02 -1.36 -28.04
N PRO A 586 8.90 -2.01 -28.42
CA PRO A 586 7.54 -1.50 -28.31
C PRO A 586 7.08 -1.48 -26.84
N PHE A 587 6.14 -0.57 -26.53
CA PHE A 587 5.46 -0.52 -25.23
C PHE A 587 3.96 -0.50 -25.44
N ARG A 588 3.23 -0.98 -24.44
CA ARG A 588 1.76 -0.90 -24.39
C ARG A 588 1.31 -0.10 -23.17
N PRO A 589 0.07 0.42 -23.15
CA PRO A 589 -0.50 0.95 -21.92
C PRO A 589 -0.49 -0.12 -20.81
N TYR A 590 -0.19 0.32 -19.59
CA TYR A 590 -0.21 -0.56 -18.40
C TYR A 590 -1.62 -0.70 -17.83
N LEU A 591 -2.50 -1.35 -18.60
CA LEU A 591 -3.92 -1.50 -18.29
C LEU A 591 -4.17 -2.13 -16.91
N GLU A 592 -3.32 -3.06 -16.48
CA GLU A 592 -3.45 -3.78 -15.21
C GLU A 592 -3.24 -2.89 -13.98
N ARG A 593 -2.63 -1.71 -14.16
CA ARG A 593 -2.41 -0.71 -13.10
C ARG A 593 -3.37 0.47 -13.20
N MET A 594 -4.22 0.54 -14.23
CA MET A 594 -5.34 1.48 -14.27
C MET A 594 -6.36 1.08 -13.22
N LYS A 595 -6.73 2.01 -12.34
CA LYS A 595 -7.59 1.69 -11.20
C LYS A 595 -8.37 2.91 -10.73
N TRP A 596 -9.55 2.64 -10.16
CA TRP A 596 -10.24 3.60 -9.31
C TRP A 596 -9.41 3.85 -8.06
N ILE A 597 -9.22 5.12 -7.73
CA ILE A 597 -8.55 5.53 -6.51
C ILE A 597 -9.55 5.29 -5.36
N ARG A 598 -9.08 4.59 -4.34
CA ARG A 598 -9.84 4.31 -3.13
C ARG A 598 -9.32 5.20 -2.02
#